data_AF-A0A7J3SKV0-F1
#
_entry.id   AF-A0A7J3SKV0-F1
#
_cell.length_a   1.000
_cell.length_b   1.000
_cell.length_c   1.000
_cell.angle_alpha   90.00
_cell.angle_beta   90.00
_cell.angle_gamma   90.00
#
_symmetry.space_group_name_H-M   'P 1'
#
loop_
_entity.id
_entity.type
_entity.pdbx_description
1 polymer ?
#
loop_
_entity_poly.entity_id
_entity_poly.type
_entity_poly.pdbx_seq_one_letter_code
_entity_poly.pdbx_strand_id
1 'polypeptide(L)'
;MSVEGEDKNPLIPFTITDWDVSLDTSIVIHLYDCGQENLLFSHFKSLYIYEYLYSRELKRKANQSVIERFSRDVDIGKIKIVRDRHLREIGFYTVFEERFFEWLDVFGLADKGEAKAAALAQALGIRFLATDDEKKFGPYDILLRRPDEGVIPLTFYELLVFQCLKGDLHTKDLYHEFEAITSTFGVPPDFIGHMKRVYRRFWDDPTPRDSHLLQELRRRYNCSQIQIEQIQSYLNRLRT
;
A
#
# COMPACT_ATOMS: atom_id res chain seq x y z
N MET A 1 -9.74 -14.19 40.31
CA MET A 1 -10.50 -13.95 39.08
C MET A 1 -9.58 -13.24 38.11
N SER A 2 -9.35 -13.88 36.97
CA SER A 2 -8.87 -13.34 35.69
C SER A 2 -7.48 -12.69 35.63
N VAL A 3 -6.54 -13.56 35.26
CA VAL A 3 -5.19 -13.38 34.74
C VAL A 3 -5.09 -12.20 33.76
N GLU A 4 -4.25 -11.21 34.09
CA GLU A 4 -3.66 -10.30 33.11
C GLU A 4 -2.73 -11.13 32.22
N GLY A 5 -3.13 -11.32 30.97
CA GLY A 5 -2.25 -11.88 29.95
C GLY A 5 -1.19 -10.84 29.60
N GLU A 6 0.00 -10.96 30.17
CA GLU A 6 1.20 -10.32 29.64
C GLU A 6 1.32 -10.68 28.16
N ASP A 7 1.23 -9.66 27.30
CA ASP A 7 1.52 -9.77 25.86
C ASP A 7 3.03 -10.03 25.72
N LYS A 8 3.41 -11.32 25.77
CA LYS A 8 4.80 -11.81 25.71
C LYS A 8 5.39 -11.76 24.30
N ASN A 9 4.96 -10.84 23.45
CA ASN A 9 5.63 -10.64 22.18
C ASN A 9 6.79 -9.64 22.40
N PRO A 10 8.06 -10.08 22.28
CA PRO A 10 9.19 -9.19 22.46
C PRO A 10 9.09 -8.01 21.48
N LEU A 11 9.40 -6.81 21.96
CA LEU A 11 9.48 -5.61 21.15
C LEU A 11 10.56 -5.82 20.08
N ILE A 12 10.13 -6.12 18.85
CA ILE A 12 11.04 -6.20 17.71
C ILE A 12 11.46 -4.77 17.36
N PRO A 13 12.75 -4.40 17.40
CA PRO A 13 13.18 -3.09 16.95
C PRO A 13 12.74 -2.86 15.50
N PHE A 14 11.94 -1.82 15.25
CA PHE A 14 11.60 -1.43 13.88
C PHE A 14 12.82 -0.78 13.25
N THR A 15 13.61 -1.55 12.52
CA THR A 15 14.52 -0.97 11.53
C THR A 15 13.71 -0.70 10.27
N ILE A 16 13.21 0.53 10.15
CA ILE A 16 12.50 0.98 8.94
C ILE A 16 13.50 1.04 7.79
N THR A 17 13.09 0.59 6.61
CA THR A 17 13.89 0.67 5.39
C THR A 17 13.15 1.40 4.27
N ASP A 18 13.89 1.79 3.24
CA ASP A 18 13.35 2.48 2.06
C ASP A 18 12.26 1.68 1.31
N TRP A 19 12.10 0.39 1.62
CA TRP A 19 11.13 -0.52 0.99
C TRP A 19 10.11 -1.08 1.98
N ASP A 20 9.86 -0.36 3.07
CA ASP A 20 8.79 -0.65 4.02
C ASP A 20 7.49 0.05 3.59
N VAL A 21 6.34 -0.50 3.97
CA VAL A 21 5.02 0.02 3.58
C VAL A 21 4.04 0.08 4.73
N SER A 22 3.28 1.17 4.81
CA SER A 22 2.11 1.29 5.67
C SER A 22 0.89 0.79 4.91
N LEU A 23 0.05 -0.03 5.55
CA LEU A 23 -1.13 -0.62 4.95
C LEU A 23 -2.40 0.13 5.35
N ASP A 24 -3.19 0.50 4.35
CA ASP A 24 -4.61 0.82 4.51
C ASP A 24 -5.46 -0.46 4.43
N THR A 25 -6.65 -0.43 5.03
CA THR A 25 -7.61 -1.55 5.00
C THR A 25 -8.14 -1.87 3.61
N SER A 26 -8.29 -0.86 2.73
CA SER A 26 -8.88 -1.04 1.39
C SER A 26 -8.13 -2.09 0.57
N ILE A 27 -6.82 -1.87 0.36
CA ILE A 27 -5.98 -2.77 -0.43
C ILE A 27 -5.80 -4.13 0.25
N VAL A 28 -5.78 -4.17 1.58
CA VAL A 28 -5.72 -5.44 2.33
C VAL A 28 -6.96 -6.26 2.03
N ILE A 29 -8.15 -5.67 2.12
CA ILE A 29 -9.40 -6.39 1.85
C ILE A 29 -9.42 -6.87 0.40
N HIS A 30 -9.15 -5.99 -0.57
CA HIS A 30 -9.19 -6.32 -1.98
C HIS A 30 -8.25 -7.47 -2.35
N LEU A 31 -7.00 -7.43 -1.90
CA LEU A 31 -6.01 -8.46 -2.23
C LEU A 31 -6.27 -9.77 -1.50
N TYR A 32 -6.60 -9.72 -0.21
CA TYR A 32 -6.89 -10.95 0.52
C TYR A 32 -8.18 -11.59 -0.03
N ASP A 33 -9.26 -10.84 -0.31
CA ASP A 33 -10.52 -11.41 -0.79
C ASP A 33 -10.37 -12.30 -2.04
N CYS A 34 -9.44 -11.96 -2.93
CA CYS A 34 -9.16 -12.72 -4.15
C CYS A 34 -7.94 -13.66 -4.05
N GLY A 35 -7.28 -13.76 -2.89
CA GLY A 35 -6.12 -14.64 -2.71
C GLY A 35 -4.81 -14.10 -3.29
N GLN A 36 -4.72 -12.80 -3.53
CA GLN A 36 -3.60 -12.10 -4.17
C GLN A 36 -2.75 -11.28 -3.17
N GLU A 37 -2.82 -11.60 -1.87
CA GLU A 37 -2.03 -10.93 -0.82
C GLU A 37 -0.52 -10.95 -1.06
N ASN A 38 -0.03 -11.96 -1.81
CA ASN A 38 1.39 -12.07 -2.20
C ASN A 38 1.90 -10.87 -2.99
N LEU A 39 1.01 -10.11 -3.63
CA LEU A 39 1.38 -8.88 -4.32
C LEU A 39 2.07 -7.89 -3.36
N LEU A 40 1.57 -7.72 -2.13
CA LEU A 40 2.21 -6.86 -1.14
C LEU A 40 3.59 -7.41 -0.71
N PHE A 41 3.67 -8.70 -0.39
CA PHE A 41 4.90 -9.32 0.12
C PHE A 41 6.04 -9.38 -0.90
N SER A 42 5.71 -9.32 -2.20
CA SER A 42 6.68 -9.44 -3.29
C SER A 42 7.48 -8.16 -3.58
N HIS A 43 6.99 -7.00 -3.12
CA HIS A 43 7.60 -5.68 -3.39
C HIS A 43 8.29 -5.09 -2.16
N PHE A 44 7.69 -5.26 -0.98
CA PHE A 44 8.10 -4.60 0.24
C PHE A 44 8.89 -5.52 1.17
N LYS A 45 9.83 -4.95 1.92
CA LYS A 45 10.63 -5.68 2.91
C LYS A 45 9.84 -5.97 4.17
N SER A 46 9.01 -5.03 4.60
CA SER A 46 8.18 -5.16 5.80
C SER A 46 6.89 -4.37 5.63
N LEU A 47 5.79 -4.98 6.07
CA LEU A 47 4.45 -4.40 6.00
C LEU A 47 4.03 -4.01 7.42
N TYR A 48 3.53 -2.79 7.57
CA TYR A 48 3.09 -2.23 8.84
C TYR A 48 1.63 -1.86 8.77
N ILE A 49 0.87 -2.18 9.80
CA ILE A 49 -0.51 -1.73 9.94
C ILE A 49 -0.73 -1.15 11.33
N TYR A 50 -1.43 -0.03 11.41
CA TYR A 50 -1.78 0.55 12.70
C TYR A 50 -2.90 -0.26 13.38
N GLU A 51 -2.81 -0.44 14.69
CA GLU A 51 -3.67 -1.37 15.44
C GLU A 51 -5.17 -1.09 15.28
N TYR A 52 -5.57 0.16 15.11
CA TYR A 52 -6.96 0.53 14.88
C TYR A 52 -7.50 -0.04 13.56
N LEU A 53 -6.69 0.00 12.49
CA LEU A 53 -7.05 -0.55 11.18
C LEU A 53 -7.24 -2.06 11.28
N TYR A 54 -6.34 -2.75 11.96
CA TYR A 54 -6.44 -4.20 12.16
C TYR A 54 -7.60 -4.61 13.08
N SER A 55 -7.67 -4.03 14.28
CA SER A 55 -8.58 -4.48 15.34
C SER A 55 -10.01 -3.98 15.17
N ARG A 56 -10.25 -2.89 14.43
CA ARG A 56 -11.58 -2.31 14.26
C ARG A 56 -12.02 -2.28 12.81
N GLU A 57 -11.23 -1.73 11.90
CA GLU A 57 -11.68 -1.55 10.52
C GLU A 57 -11.75 -2.86 9.75
N LEU A 58 -10.67 -3.64 9.73
CA LEU A 58 -10.66 -4.95 9.07
C LEU A 58 -11.74 -5.86 9.64
N LYS A 59 -11.87 -5.94 10.97
CA LYS A 59 -12.92 -6.77 11.60
C LYS A 59 -14.34 -6.34 11.28
N ARG A 60 -14.55 -5.07 10.92
CA ARG A 60 -15.87 -4.54 10.56
C ARG A 60 -16.17 -4.68 9.07
N LYS A 61 -15.17 -4.48 8.21
CA LYS A 61 -15.31 -4.36 6.75
C LYS A 61 -15.04 -5.68 6.01
N ALA A 62 -14.10 -6.50 6.51
CA ALA A 62 -13.65 -7.71 5.83
C ALA A 62 -14.48 -8.93 6.21
N ASN A 63 -14.51 -9.95 5.33
CA ASN A 63 -15.06 -11.25 5.70
C ASN A 63 -14.12 -12.04 6.62
N GLN A 64 -14.65 -13.10 7.24
CA GLN A 64 -13.94 -13.91 8.21
C GLN A 64 -12.68 -14.58 7.63
N SER A 65 -12.72 -15.03 6.37
CA SER A 65 -11.56 -15.67 5.71
C SER A 65 -10.39 -14.71 5.54
N VAL A 66 -10.66 -13.45 5.18
CA VAL A 66 -9.64 -12.39 5.14
C VAL A 66 -9.04 -12.16 6.52
N ILE A 67 -9.88 -12.02 7.55
CA ILE A 67 -9.42 -11.76 8.93
C ILE A 67 -8.51 -12.90 9.41
N GLU A 68 -8.87 -14.15 9.13
CA GLU A 68 -8.10 -15.33 9.53
C GLU A 68 -6.75 -15.43 8.81
N ARG A 69 -6.72 -15.21 7.49
CA ARG A 69 -5.47 -15.22 6.73
C ARG A 69 -4.56 -14.06 7.10
N PHE A 70 -5.10 -12.85 7.23
CA PHE A 70 -4.33 -11.69 7.66
C PHE A 70 -3.76 -11.89 9.07
N SER A 71 -4.56 -12.41 10.01
CA SER A 71 -4.08 -12.70 11.37
C SER A 71 -2.97 -13.75 11.37
N ARG A 72 -3.06 -14.77 10.50
CA ARG A 72 -1.99 -15.75 10.33
C ARG A 72 -0.69 -15.12 9.84
N ASP A 73 -0.77 -14.20 8.87
CA ASP A 73 0.42 -13.47 8.37
C ASP A 73 1.01 -12.51 9.42
N VAL A 74 0.18 -11.97 10.32
CA VAL A 74 0.64 -11.26 11.52
C VAL A 74 1.35 -12.21 12.49
N ASP A 75 0.76 -13.36 12.80
CA ASP A 75 1.29 -14.32 13.78
C ASP A 75 2.65 -14.88 13.36
N ILE A 76 2.86 -15.11 12.06
CA ILE A 76 4.16 -15.55 11.51
C ILE A 76 5.13 -14.39 11.23
N GLY A 77 4.76 -13.16 11.56
CA GLY A 77 5.64 -11.98 11.50
C GLY A 77 5.83 -11.35 10.12
N LYS A 78 5.04 -11.73 9.10
CA LYS A 78 5.07 -11.06 7.79
C LYS A 78 4.48 -9.65 7.83
N ILE A 79 3.51 -9.42 8.72
CA ILE A 79 2.88 -8.11 8.94
C ILE A 79 3.10 -7.68 10.39
N LYS A 80 3.56 -6.46 10.58
CA LYS A 80 3.84 -5.88 11.90
C LYS A 80 2.71 -4.95 12.33
N ILE A 81 2.09 -5.24 13.46
CA ILE A 81 1.10 -4.33 14.05
C ILE A 81 1.83 -3.25 14.86
N VAL A 82 1.59 -1.98 14.50
CA VAL A 82 2.06 -0.83 15.27
C VAL A 82 0.96 -0.38 16.21
N ARG A 83 1.27 -0.37 17.50
CA ARG A 83 0.37 0.05 18.58
C ARG A 83 0.82 1.39 19.15
N ASP A 84 -0.10 2.08 19.80
CA ASP A 84 0.20 3.31 20.54
C ASP A 84 1.35 3.12 21.53
N ARG A 85 1.35 1.99 22.25
CA ARG A 85 2.43 1.64 23.19
C ARG A 85 3.79 1.64 22.50
N HIS A 86 3.89 0.99 21.33
CA HIS A 86 5.14 0.94 20.58
C HIS A 86 5.59 2.35 20.20
N LEU A 87 4.69 3.17 19.65
CA LEU A 87 4.99 4.55 19.26
C LEU A 87 5.45 5.41 20.45
N ARG A 88 4.86 5.22 21.64
CA ARG A 88 5.27 5.94 22.86
C ARG A 88 6.66 5.50 23.31
N GLU A 89 6.94 4.20 23.28
CA GLU A 89 8.24 3.64 23.68
C GLU A 89 9.39 4.13 22.78
N ILE A 90 9.14 4.29 21.48
CA ILE A 90 10.13 4.86 20.55
C ILE A 90 10.12 6.40 20.48
N GLY A 91 9.23 7.07 21.22
CA GLY A 91 9.12 8.54 21.26
C GLY A 91 8.44 9.19 20.05
N PHE A 92 7.75 8.43 19.21
CA PHE A 92 7.08 8.92 17.99
C PHE A 92 5.56 9.09 18.12
N TYR A 93 4.98 8.81 19.28
CA TYR A 93 3.52 8.92 19.47
C TYR A 93 2.97 10.32 19.21
N THR A 94 3.62 11.35 19.74
CA THR A 94 3.19 12.75 19.52
C THR A 94 3.28 13.14 18.05
N VAL A 95 4.36 12.76 17.36
CA VAL A 95 4.51 13.00 15.91
C VAL A 95 3.38 12.30 15.16
N PHE A 96 3.10 11.04 15.48
CA PHE A 96 1.98 10.30 14.88
C PHE A 96 0.62 10.98 15.10
N GLU A 97 0.35 11.44 16.32
CA GLU A 97 -0.91 12.09 16.67
C GLU A 97 -1.09 13.42 15.93
N GLU A 98 -0.05 14.24 15.86
CA GLU A 98 -0.05 15.50 15.09
C GLU A 98 -0.35 15.23 13.61
N ARG A 99 0.37 14.29 12.97
CA ARG A 99 0.13 13.89 11.58
C ARG A 99 -1.25 13.32 11.36
N PHE A 100 -1.77 12.56 12.32
CA PHE A 100 -3.12 12.03 12.23
C PHE A 100 -4.15 13.15 12.16
N PHE A 101 -4.05 14.19 12.99
CA PHE A 101 -4.98 15.31 12.94
C PHE A 101 -4.83 16.16 11.67
N GLU A 102 -3.60 16.36 11.18
CA GLU A 102 -3.36 17.02 9.87
C GLU A 102 -4.05 16.26 8.73
N TRP A 103 -3.86 14.93 8.66
CA TRP A 103 -4.51 14.13 7.62
C TRP A 103 -6.02 14.03 7.79
N LEU A 104 -6.51 13.98 9.02
CA LEU A 104 -7.94 13.94 9.30
C LEU A 104 -8.64 15.22 8.84
N ASP A 105 -8.00 16.38 8.97
CA ASP A 105 -8.51 17.65 8.44
C ASP A 105 -8.57 17.64 6.91
N VAL A 106 -7.56 17.06 6.25
CA VAL A 106 -7.45 17.03 4.79
C VAL A 106 -8.37 16.00 4.13
N PHE A 107 -8.44 14.77 4.66
CA PHE A 107 -9.31 13.71 4.13
C PHE A 107 -10.76 13.87 4.59
N GLY A 108 -10.95 14.48 5.76
CA GLY A 108 -12.25 14.65 6.40
C GLY A 108 -12.50 13.62 7.50
N LEU A 109 -13.39 13.97 8.44
CA LEU A 109 -13.66 13.21 9.67
C LEU A 109 -14.16 11.77 9.46
N ALA A 110 -14.66 11.44 8.27
CA ALA A 110 -15.12 10.11 7.92
C ALA A 110 -13.96 9.12 7.68
N ASP A 111 -12.79 9.64 7.33
CA ASP A 111 -11.65 8.86 6.83
C ASP A 111 -10.55 8.71 7.91
N LYS A 112 -10.97 8.32 9.11
CA LYS A 112 -10.07 8.15 10.26
C LYS A 112 -9.04 7.05 10.05
N GLY A 113 -9.41 6.00 9.32
CA GLY A 113 -8.52 4.88 9.03
C GLY A 113 -7.40 5.30 8.10
N GLU A 114 -7.79 5.92 6.99
CA GLU A 114 -6.90 6.42 5.94
C GLU A 114 -5.91 7.45 6.52
N ALA A 115 -6.41 8.39 7.35
CA ALA A 115 -5.56 9.35 8.07
C ALA A 115 -4.54 8.66 8.99
N LYS A 116 -4.95 7.62 9.72
CA LYS A 116 -4.05 6.84 10.58
C LYS A 116 -2.99 6.08 9.78
N ALA A 117 -3.34 5.53 8.62
CA ALA A 117 -2.40 4.81 7.76
C ALA A 117 -1.30 5.74 7.21
N ALA A 118 -1.70 6.93 6.73
CA ALA A 118 -0.77 7.96 6.25
C ALA A 118 0.08 8.55 7.40
N ALA A 119 -0.53 8.87 8.54
CA ALA A 119 0.17 9.38 9.71
C ALA A 119 1.20 8.39 10.27
N LEU A 120 0.87 7.09 10.28
CA LEU A 120 1.83 6.06 10.66
C LEU A 120 3.04 6.06 9.73
N ALA A 121 2.80 6.18 8.42
CA ALA A 121 3.87 6.18 7.44
C ALA A 121 4.82 7.35 7.67
N GLN A 122 4.29 8.56 7.82
CA GLN A 122 5.10 9.76 8.08
C GLN A 122 5.83 9.70 9.41
N ALA A 123 5.15 9.32 10.49
CA ALA A 123 5.75 9.29 11.83
C ALA A 123 6.95 8.34 11.90
N LEU A 124 6.88 7.19 11.22
CA LEU A 124 7.95 6.19 11.23
C LEU A 124 8.97 6.38 10.10
N GLY A 125 8.77 7.34 9.20
CA GLY A 125 9.60 7.49 8.01
C GLY A 125 9.43 6.34 7.00
N ILE A 126 8.27 5.68 7.00
CA ILE A 126 7.93 4.67 6.00
C ILE A 126 7.55 5.38 4.70
N ARG A 127 8.23 5.03 3.62
CA ARG A 127 8.13 5.70 2.34
C ARG A 127 6.83 5.44 1.58
N PHE A 128 6.24 4.27 1.75
CA PHE A 128 5.08 3.85 0.95
C PHE A 128 3.80 3.75 1.79
N LEU A 129 2.67 4.12 1.17
CA LEU A 129 1.33 3.78 1.63
C LEU A 129 0.66 2.90 0.57
N ALA A 130 0.30 1.69 0.95
CA ALA A 130 -0.51 0.81 0.11
C ALA A 130 -1.99 1.12 0.37
N THR A 131 -2.71 1.60 -0.64
CA THR A 131 -4.15 1.95 -0.54
C THR A 131 -4.80 1.87 -1.92
N ASP A 132 -6.04 1.38 -1.96
CA ASP A 132 -6.89 1.41 -3.15
C ASP A 132 -7.98 2.49 -3.04
N ASP A 133 -7.94 3.33 -1.98
CA ASP A 133 -8.83 4.48 -1.87
C ASP A 133 -8.36 5.62 -2.78
N GLU A 134 -8.80 5.52 -4.03
CA GLU A 134 -8.55 6.47 -5.11
C GLU A 134 -9.65 7.52 -5.29
N LYS A 135 -10.58 7.65 -4.32
CA LYS A 135 -11.62 8.68 -4.38
C LYS A 135 -10.99 10.08 -4.40
N LYS A 136 -11.68 11.04 -5.01
CA LYS A 136 -11.24 12.44 -4.98
C LYS A 136 -11.15 12.90 -3.53
N PHE A 137 -10.03 13.52 -3.16
CA PHE A 137 -9.67 13.89 -1.78
C PHE A 137 -9.40 12.71 -0.82
N GLY A 138 -9.38 11.48 -1.31
CA GLY A 138 -8.88 10.32 -0.57
C GLY A 138 -7.35 10.28 -0.47
N PRO A 139 -6.80 9.30 0.26
CA PRO A 139 -5.37 9.23 0.56
C PRO A 139 -4.51 9.14 -0.71
N TYR A 140 -4.90 8.34 -1.71
CA TYR A 140 -4.15 8.23 -2.95
C TYR A 140 -4.10 9.56 -3.72
N ASP A 141 -5.26 10.19 -3.94
CA ASP A 141 -5.37 11.45 -4.69
C ASP A 141 -4.58 12.59 -4.03
N ILE A 142 -4.68 12.74 -2.70
CA ILE A 142 -4.01 13.80 -1.97
C ILE A 142 -2.50 13.61 -1.94
N LEU A 143 -2.00 12.40 -1.63
CA LEU A 143 -0.57 12.13 -1.54
C LEU A 143 0.13 12.16 -2.91
N LEU A 144 -0.62 11.97 -4.01
CA LEU A 144 -0.12 12.29 -5.34
C LEU A 144 0.05 13.79 -5.57
N ARG A 145 -0.89 14.61 -5.11
CA ARG A 145 -0.86 16.08 -5.27
C ARG A 145 0.09 16.79 -4.30
N ARG A 146 0.50 16.12 -3.22
CA ARG A 146 1.45 16.63 -2.22
C ARG A 146 2.72 15.77 -2.18
N PRO A 147 3.54 15.77 -3.25
CA PRO A 147 4.71 14.91 -3.31
C PRO A 147 5.76 15.21 -2.23
N ASP A 148 5.78 16.43 -1.69
CA ASP A 148 6.72 16.87 -0.65
C ASP A 148 6.44 16.27 0.74
N GLU A 149 5.27 15.64 0.93
CA GLU A 149 4.88 14.97 2.19
C GLU A 149 5.62 13.64 2.43
N GLY A 150 6.49 13.23 1.48
CA GLY A 150 7.43 12.11 1.62
C GLY A 150 6.83 10.71 1.49
N VAL A 151 5.50 10.57 1.58
CA VAL A 151 4.81 9.29 1.42
C VAL A 151 4.34 9.11 -0.01
N ILE A 152 4.67 7.96 -0.60
CA ILE A 152 4.28 7.57 -1.95
C ILE A 152 3.10 6.61 -1.87
N PRO A 153 1.91 7.00 -2.36
CA PRO A 153 0.77 6.10 -2.41
C PRO A 153 0.93 5.12 -3.58
N LEU A 154 0.56 3.86 -3.35
CA LEU A 154 0.58 2.77 -4.33
C LEU A 154 -0.71 1.96 -4.26
N THR A 155 -1.35 1.76 -5.40
CA THR A 155 -2.53 0.88 -5.55
C THR A 155 -2.13 -0.52 -6.00
N PHE A 156 -3.06 -1.48 -5.95
CA PHE A 156 -2.80 -2.84 -6.44
C PHE A 156 -2.39 -2.87 -7.91
N TYR A 157 -2.98 -2.03 -8.76
CA TYR A 157 -2.73 -2.04 -10.20
C TYR A 157 -1.36 -1.46 -10.56
N GLU A 158 -0.82 -0.58 -9.72
CA GLU A 158 0.57 -0.12 -9.83
C GLU A 158 1.53 -1.22 -9.40
N LEU A 159 1.20 -1.96 -8.34
CA LEU A 159 1.98 -3.13 -7.93
C LEU A 159 1.99 -4.23 -9.02
N LEU A 160 0.87 -4.46 -9.73
CA LEU A 160 0.86 -5.36 -10.88
C LEU A 160 1.82 -4.90 -12.00
N VAL A 161 1.85 -3.59 -12.31
CA VAL A 161 2.84 -3.06 -13.26
C VAL A 161 4.27 -3.22 -12.72
N PHE A 162 4.48 -3.13 -11.41
CA PHE A 162 5.77 -3.40 -10.80
C PHE A 162 6.15 -4.89 -10.88
N GLN A 163 5.20 -5.84 -10.85
CA GLN A 163 5.47 -7.25 -11.17
C GLN A 163 5.96 -7.40 -12.60
N CYS A 164 5.39 -6.64 -13.55
CA CYS A 164 5.90 -6.61 -14.91
C CYS A 164 7.31 -6.05 -14.99
N LEU A 165 7.66 -5.01 -14.23
CA LEU A 165 9.03 -4.51 -14.13
C LEU A 165 9.96 -5.56 -13.50
N LYS A 166 9.47 -6.31 -12.52
CA LYS A 166 10.23 -7.37 -11.86
C LYS A 166 10.48 -8.59 -12.74
N GLY A 167 9.62 -8.79 -13.75
CA GLY A 167 9.65 -9.97 -14.63
C GLY A 167 8.83 -11.14 -14.10
N ASP A 168 8.15 -10.96 -12.96
CA ASP A 168 7.29 -11.96 -12.32
C ASP A 168 5.91 -12.05 -13.01
N LEU A 169 5.51 -10.99 -13.74
CA LEU A 169 4.27 -10.95 -14.52
C LEU A 169 4.55 -10.53 -15.96
N HIS A 170 4.08 -11.30 -16.94
CA HIS A 170 4.19 -10.91 -18.34
C HIS A 170 3.10 -9.86 -18.68
N THR A 171 3.44 -8.81 -19.44
CA THR A 171 2.53 -7.69 -19.75
C THR A 171 1.20 -8.12 -20.37
N LYS A 172 1.22 -9.15 -21.22
CA LYS A 172 0.02 -9.77 -21.81
C LYS A 172 -0.98 -10.32 -20.78
N ASP A 173 -0.52 -10.72 -19.60
CA ASP A 173 -1.33 -11.34 -18.54
C ASP A 173 -1.85 -10.29 -17.55
N LEU A 174 -1.42 -9.03 -17.68
CA LEU A 174 -1.79 -7.92 -16.79
C LEU A 174 -3.30 -7.69 -16.69
N TYR A 175 -4.02 -7.83 -17.81
CA TYR A 175 -5.48 -7.72 -17.82
C TYR A 175 -6.14 -8.83 -16.98
N HIS A 176 -5.68 -10.06 -17.13
CA HIS A 176 -6.24 -11.20 -16.40
C HIS A 176 -6.00 -11.10 -14.90
N GLU A 177 -4.80 -10.70 -14.47
CA GLU A 177 -4.52 -10.48 -13.04
C GLU A 177 -5.32 -9.30 -12.46
N PHE A 178 -5.49 -8.22 -13.24
CA PHE A 178 -6.33 -7.11 -12.84
C PHE A 178 -7.80 -7.53 -12.69
N GLU A 179 -8.34 -8.29 -13.64
CA GLU A 179 -9.70 -8.84 -13.54
C GLU A 179 -9.85 -9.80 -12.36
N ALA A 180 -8.85 -10.65 -12.09
CA ALA A 180 -8.91 -11.58 -10.97
C ALA A 180 -9.08 -10.83 -9.64
N ILE A 181 -8.32 -9.76 -9.43
CA ILE A 181 -8.44 -8.92 -8.22
C ILE A 181 -9.76 -8.17 -8.20
N THR A 182 -10.16 -7.58 -9.33
CA THR A 182 -11.32 -6.68 -9.37
C THR A 182 -12.66 -7.38 -9.47
N SER A 183 -12.67 -8.69 -9.77
CA SER A 183 -13.88 -9.52 -9.84
C SER A 183 -14.66 -9.59 -8.53
N THR A 184 -14.00 -9.35 -7.39
CA THR A 184 -14.62 -9.34 -6.07
C THR A 184 -15.16 -7.95 -5.68
N PHE A 185 -14.87 -6.92 -6.49
CA PHE A 185 -15.26 -5.55 -6.17
C PHE A 185 -16.75 -5.36 -6.49
N GLY A 186 -17.44 -4.55 -5.70
CA GLY A 186 -18.85 -4.24 -5.95
C GLY A 186 -19.07 -3.57 -7.32
N VAL A 187 -18.13 -2.72 -7.74
CA VAL A 187 -18.05 -2.15 -9.09
C VAL A 187 -16.61 -2.30 -9.56
N PRO A 188 -16.34 -3.17 -10.55
CA PRO A 188 -15.00 -3.35 -11.08
C PRO A 188 -14.46 -2.03 -11.66
N PRO A 189 -13.22 -1.63 -11.33
CA PRO A 189 -12.59 -0.47 -11.93
C PRO A 189 -12.28 -0.71 -13.41
N ASP A 190 -12.29 0.37 -14.21
CA ASP A 190 -11.94 0.30 -15.63
C ASP A 190 -10.43 0.05 -15.84
N PHE A 191 -10.07 -1.15 -16.28
CA PHE A 191 -8.69 -1.53 -16.56
C PHE A 191 -7.95 -0.50 -17.43
N ILE A 192 -8.57 -0.08 -18.53
CA ILE A 192 -7.93 0.80 -19.52
C ILE A 192 -7.61 2.15 -18.88
N GLY A 193 -8.57 2.77 -18.19
CA GLY A 193 -8.40 4.03 -17.49
C GLY A 193 -7.32 3.97 -16.43
N HIS A 194 -7.22 2.87 -15.67
CA HIS A 194 -6.21 2.69 -14.64
C HIS A 194 -4.81 2.54 -15.25
N MET A 195 -4.66 1.73 -16.29
CA MET A 195 -3.38 1.57 -17.00
C MET A 195 -2.92 2.88 -17.65
N LYS A 196 -3.83 3.70 -18.17
CA LYS A 196 -3.51 5.06 -18.65
C LYS A 196 -2.97 5.95 -17.54
N ARG A 197 -3.51 5.85 -16.32
CA ARG A 197 -3.00 6.61 -15.16
C ARG A 197 -1.59 6.18 -14.79
N VAL A 198 -1.31 4.87 -14.74
CA VAL A 198 0.04 4.35 -14.48
C VAL A 198 1.02 4.81 -15.56
N TYR A 199 0.65 4.70 -16.84
CA TYR A 199 1.48 5.19 -17.94
C TYR A 199 1.80 6.68 -17.78
N ARG A 200 0.77 7.49 -17.49
CA ARG A 200 0.96 8.93 -17.29
C ARG A 200 1.92 9.23 -16.14
N ARG A 201 1.70 8.59 -14.99
CA ARG A 201 2.47 8.82 -13.76
C ARG A 201 3.96 8.47 -13.89
N PHE A 202 4.32 7.45 -14.66
CA PHE A 202 5.69 6.95 -14.71
C PHE A 202 6.42 7.21 -16.04
N TRP A 203 5.71 7.51 -17.13
CA TRP A 203 6.31 7.63 -18.47
C TRP A 203 5.89 8.84 -19.31
N ASP A 204 4.63 9.28 -19.26
CA ASP A 204 4.14 10.43 -20.07
C ASP A 204 4.53 11.77 -19.44
N ASP A 205 4.18 11.95 -18.15
CA ASP A 205 4.34 13.20 -17.41
C ASP A 205 4.66 12.89 -15.92
N PRO A 206 5.81 12.24 -15.65
CA PRO A 206 6.16 11.85 -14.30
C PRO A 206 6.64 13.03 -13.47
N THR A 207 6.24 13.07 -12.19
CA THR A 207 6.86 13.98 -11.22
C THR A 207 8.32 13.60 -11.00
N PRO A 208 9.18 14.48 -10.44
CA PRO A 208 10.54 14.11 -10.05
C PRO A 208 10.58 12.92 -9.09
N ARG A 209 9.61 12.83 -8.16
CA ARG A 209 9.44 11.73 -7.21
C ARG A 209 9.15 10.40 -7.91
N ASP A 210 8.20 10.40 -8.86
CA ASP A 210 7.81 9.19 -9.59
C ASP A 210 8.91 8.74 -10.56
N SER A 211 9.60 9.70 -11.19
CA SER A 211 10.79 9.44 -12.02
C SER A 211 11.89 8.76 -11.22
N HIS A 212 12.16 9.25 -10.01
CA HIS A 212 13.14 8.66 -9.11
C HIS A 212 12.74 7.25 -8.68
N LEU A 213 11.49 7.05 -8.26
CA LEU A 213 10.96 5.73 -7.90
C LEU A 213 11.11 4.73 -9.05
N LEU A 214 10.77 5.12 -10.28
CA LEU A 214 10.93 4.25 -11.44
C LEU A 214 12.40 3.85 -11.64
N GLN A 215 13.35 4.79 -11.49
CA GLN A 215 14.78 4.47 -11.59
C GLN A 215 15.27 3.53 -10.49
N GLU A 216 14.74 3.66 -9.27
CA GLU A 216 15.06 2.76 -8.17
C GLU A 216 14.47 1.37 -8.39
N LEU A 217 13.23 1.26 -8.85
CA LEU A 217 12.60 -0.02 -9.22
C LEU A 217 13.41 -0.71 -10.32
N ARG A 218 13.83 0.03 -11.35
CA ARG A 218 14.71 -0.48 -12.42
C ARG A 218 15.99 -1.09 -11.87
N ARG A 219 16.64 -0.41 -10.93
CA ARG A 219 17.87 -0.89 -10.28
C ARG A 219 17.61 -2.10 -9.38
N ARG A 220 16.57 -2.02 -8.55
CA ARG A 220 16.19 -3.07 -7.59
C ARG A 220 15.82 -4.37 -8.27
N TYR A 221 15.10 -4.31 -9.39
CA TYR A 221 14.62 -5.47 -10.12
C TYR A 221 15.53 -5.88 -11.28
N ASN A 222 16.64 -5.16 -11.50
CA ASN A 222 17.53 -5.39 -12.62
C ASN A 222 16.79 -5.40 -13.98
N CYS A 223 15.86 -4.45 -14.17
CA CYS A 223 15.02 -4.40 -15.35
C CYS A 223 15.86 -4.13 -16.62
N SER A 224 15.65 -4.96 -17.65
CA SER A 224 16.26 -4.68 -18.96
C SER A 224 15.56 -3.51 -19.65
N GLN A 225 16.29 -2.81 -20.53
CA GLN A 225 15.72 -1.73 -21.34
C GLN A 225 14.59 -2.24 -22.26
N ILE A 226 14.74 -3.45 -22.80
CA ILE A 226 13.75 -4.11 -23.65
C ILE A 226 12.43 -4.34 -22.88
N GLN A 227 12.52 -4.81 -21.64
CA GLN A 227 11.34 -5.06 -20.80
C GLN A 227 10.57 -3.77 -20.51
N ILE A 228 11.27 -2.68 -20.26
CA ILE A 228 10.66 -1.36 -20.05
C ILE A 228 9.94 -0.90 -21.32
N GLU A 229 10.59 -1.03 -22.48
CA GLU A 229 9.98 -0.66 -23.76
C GLU A 229 8.74 -1.50 -24.08
N GLN A 230 8.75 -2.79 -23.73
CA GLN A 230 7.57 -3.67 -23.87
C GLN A 230 6.42 -3.22 -22.97
N ILE A 231 6.67 -2.88 -21.71
CA ILE A 231 5.65 -2.37 -20.77
C ILE A 231 5.12 -1.03 -21.28
N GLN A 232 6.00 -0.09 -21.61
CA GLN A 232 5.63 1.21 -22.16
C GLN A 232 4.78 1.07 -23.42
N SER A 233 5.21 0.23 -24.36
CA SER A 233 4.49 0.00 -25.62
C SER A 233 3.12 -0.64 -25.39
N TYR A 234 3.02 -1.58 -24.46
CA TYR A 234 1.74 -2.19 -24.08
C TYR A 234 0.79 -1.14 -23.49
N LEU A 235 1.23 -0.41 -22.47
CA LEU A 235 0.40 0.59 -21.79
C LEU A 235 0.02 1.77 -22.71
N ASN A 236 0.94 2.21 -23.57
CA ASN A 236 0.67 3.29 -24.53
C ASN A 236 -0.37 2.86 -25.58
N ARG A 237 -0.37 1.60 -26.03
CA ARG A 237 -1.40 1.09 -26.96
C ARG A 237 -2.80 1.05 -26.37
N LEU A 238 -2.95 1.07 -25.04
CA LEU A 238 -4.26 1.21 -24.40
C LEU A 238 -4.81 2.64 -24.53
N ARG A 239 -3.98 3.64 -24.91
CA ARG A 239 -4.39 5.05 -25.13
C ARG A 239 -5.15 5.27 -26.43
N THR A 240 -4.74 4.57 -27.49
CA THR A 240 -5.32 4.63 -28.84
C THR A 240 -6.63 3.87 -28.92
#